data_AF-A0A7K3B377-F1
#
_entry.id   AF-A0A7K3B377-F1
#
_cell.length_a   1.000
_cell.length_b   1.000
_cell.length_c   1.000
_cell.angle_alpha   90.00
_cell.angle_beta   90.00
_cell.angle_gamma   90.00
#
_symmetry.space_group_name_H-M   'P 1'
#
loop_
_entity.id
_entity.type
_entity.pdbx_description
1 polymer ?
#
loop_
_entity_poly.entity_id
_entity_poly.type
_entity_poly.pdbx_seq_one_letter_code
_entity_poly.pdbx_strand_id
1 'polypeptide(L)'
;MTETAARPKPSDLVAPLGVLGGVAAAFAYVGTFDPNEAGHYPVCPLLQYGGVYCPGCGGLRSAYAVVHGDFGAALGLNALAVAGYVFFAVLWTVWLTRTLRGRPFSLPLRAVHWWTIAGVVLLFTVVRNLPFGSALAP
;
A
#
# COMPACT_ATOMS: atom_id res chain seq x y z
N MET A 1 12.06 -1.10 37.32
CA MET A 1 11.34 0.17 37.03
C MET A 1 10.26 -0.13 36.00
N THR A 2 9.06 -0.47 36.46
CA THR A 2 7.86 -0.59 35.63
C THR A 2 7.34 0.81 35.36
N GLU A 3 7.64 1.35 34.18
CA GLU A 3 7.05 2.57 33.65
C GLU A 3 5.54 2.34 33.52
N THR A 4 4.74 2.91 34.42
CA THR A 4 3.27 2.86 34.36
C THR A 4 2.81 3.58 33.11
N ALA A 5 2.44 2.81 32.08
CA ALA A 5 1.86 3.34 30.86
C ALA A 5 0.59 4.15 31.18
N ALA A 6 0.55 5.42 30.78
CA ALA A 6 -0.64 6.24 30.90
C ALA A 6 -1.74 5.66 29.98
N ARG A 7 -2.98 5.61 30.46
CA ARG A 7 -4.12 5.14 29.66
C ARG A 7 -4.34 6.10 28.47
N PRO A 8 -4.53 5.60 27.24
CA PRO A 8 -4.75 6.44 26.06
C PRO A 8 -6.02 7.28 26.21
N LYS A 9 -5.99 8.52 25.72
CA LYS A 9 -7.20 9.35 25.62
C LYS A 9 -8.00 8.92 24.37
N PRO A 10 -9.34 9.04 24.39
CA PRO A 10 -10.17 8.75 23.21
C PRO A 10 -9.73 9.53 21.95
N SER A 11 -9.25 10.77 22.12
CA SER A 11 -8.71 11.61 21.05
C SER A 11 -7.51 10.99 20.34
N ASP A 12 -6.70 10.20 21.05
CA ASP A 12 -5.45 9.64 20.52
C ASP A 12 -5.74 8.51 19.52
N LEU A 13 -6.92 7.88 19.61
CA LEU A 13 -7.35 6.79 18.74
C LEU A 13 -8.06 7.28 17.48
N VAL A 14 -8.49 8.54 17.41
CA VAL A 14 -9.21 9.09 16.26
C VAL A 14 -8.37 8.97 14.98
N ALA A 15 -7.09 9.34 15.05
CA ALA A 15 -6.20 9.27 13.89
C ALA A 15 -5.94 7.82 13.41
N PRO A 16 -5.49 6.85 14.25
CA PRO A 16 -5.23 5.50 13.76
C PRO A 16 -6.51 4.79 13.30
N LEU A 17 -7.64 4.98 13.98
CA LEU A 17 -8.91 4.39 13.56
C LEU A 17 -9.46 5.05 12.30
N GLY A 18 -9.33 6.37 12.16
CA GLY A 18 -9.73 7.10 10.97
C GLY A 18 -8.93 6.67 9.74
N VAL A 19 -7.61 6.52 9.88
CA VAL A 19 -6.74 6.01 8.81
C VAL A 19 -7.12 4.57 8.43
N LEU A 20 -7.32 3.69 9.42
CA LEU A 20 -7.77 2.32 9.13
C LEU A 20 -9.13 2.32 8.42
N GLY A 21 -10.09 3.12 8.91
CA GLY A 21 -11.42 3.23 8.33
C GLY A 21 -11.40 3.71 6.88
N GLY A 22 -10.59 4.72 6.57
CA GLY A 22 -10.40 5.21 5.20
C GLY A 22 -9.78 4.18 4.27
N VAL A 23 -8.73 3.49 4.73
CA VAL A 23 -8.10 2.41 3.94
C VAL A 23 -9.07 1.24 3.75
N ALA A 24 -9.75 0.80 4.80
CA ALA A 24 -10.74 -0.27 4.72
C ALA A 24 -11.89 0.09 3.77
N ALA A 25 -12.38 1.33 3.79
CA ALA A 25 -13.40 1.81 2.87
C ALA A 25 -12.91 1.81 1.41
N ALA A 26 -11.67 2.22 1.16
CA ALA A 26 -11.07 2.17 -0.19
C ALA A 26 -10.93 0.73 -0.70
N PHE A 27 -10.45 -0.19 0.14
CA PHE A 27 -10.34 -1.61 -0.21
C PHE A 27 -11.72 -2.26 -0.40
N ALA A 28 -12.70 -1.92 0.42
CA ALA A 28 -14.07 -2.38 0.26
C ALA A 28 -14.66 -1.87 -1.07
N TYR A 29 -14.47 -0.60 -1.41
CA TYR A 29 -14.91 -0.04 -2.69
C TYR A 29 -14.29 -0.80 -3.87
N VAL A 30 -12.98 -0.98 -3.86
CA VAL A 30 -12.30 -1.75 -4.93
C VAL A 30 -12.79 -3.20 -4.94
N GLY A 31 -12.97 -3.84 -3.78
CA GLY A 31 -13.51 -5.19 -3.70
C GLY A 31 -14.93 -5.32 -4.26
N THR A 32 -15.74 -4.25 -4.20
CA THR A 32 -17.11 -4.24 -4.73
C THR A 32 -17.20 -3.88 -6.21
N PHE A 33 -16.31 -3.03 -6.72
CA PHE A 33 -16.31 -2.57 -8.11
C PHE A 33 -15.11 -3.17 -8.83
N ASP A 34 -15.36 -4.22 -9.63
CA ASP A 34 -14.30 -5.01 -10.24
C ASP A 34 -13.43 -4.15 -11.19
N PRO A 35 -12.13 -3.94 -10.89
CA PRO A 35 -11.22 -3.22 -11.76
C PRO A 35 -10.79 -4.01 -13.01
N ASN A 36 -11.20 -5.27 -13.14
CA ASN A 36 -11.02 -6.08 -14.35
C ASN A 36 -12.12 -5.82 -15.38
N GLU A 37 -13.26 -5.24 -14.96
CA GLU A 37 -14.33 -4.85 -15.88
C GLU A 37 -14.13 -3.42 -16.41
N ALA A 38 -14.27 -3.27 -17.73
CA ALA A 38 -14.19 -1.97 -18.38
C ALA A 38 -15.37 -1.09 -17.96
N GLY A 39 -15.11 0.21 -17.72
CA GLY A 39 -16.14 1.21 -17.43
C GLY A 39 -16.15 1.75 -16.00
N HIS A 40 -15.55 1.05 -15.03
CA HIS A 40 -15.49 1.50 -13.64
C HIS A 40 -14.25 2.36 -13.32
N TYR A 41 -13.14 2.15 -14.03
CA TYR A 41 -11.88 2.85 -13.80
C TYR A 41 -11.26 3.38 -15.10
N PRO A 42 -10.63 4.56 -15.06
CA PRO A 42 -9.99 5.13 -16.23
C PRO A 42 -8.80 4.27 -16.67
N VAL A 43 -8.62 4.16 -17.98
CA VAL A 43 -7.43 3.54 -18.57
C VAL A 43 -6.17 4.33 -18.21
N CYS A 44 -5.04 3.64 -18.03
CA CYS A 44 -3.78 4.29 -17.69
C CYS A 44 -3.23 5.04 -18.91
N PRO A 45 -3.16 6.38 -18.89
CA PRO A 45 -2.70 7.15 -20.05
C PRO A 45 -1.24 6.88 -20.38
N LEU A 46 -0.40 6.61 -19.37
CA LEU A 46 1.02 6.32 -19.59
C LEU A 46 1.24 5.01 -20.35
N LEU A 47 0.43 3.98 -20.06
CA LEU A 47 0.47 2.74 -20.80
C LEU A 47 -0.14 2.93 -22.20
N GLN A 48 -1.29 3.61 -22.28
CA GLN A 48 -2.02 3.81 -23.53
C GLN A 48 -1.22 4.62 -24.56
N TYR A 49 -0.57 5.71 -24.13
CA TYR A 49 0.15 6.60 -25.03
C TYR A 49 1.66 6.35 -25.05
N GLY A 50 2.23 5.97 -23.91
CA GLY A 50 3.68 5.80 -23.76
C GLY A 50 4.16 4.36 -23.90
N GLY A 51 3.28 3.35 -23.80
CA GLY A 51 3.68 1.94 -23.81
C GLY A 51 4.53 1.51 -22.60
N VAL A 52 4.58 2.34 -21.55
CA VAL A 52 5.42 2.12 -20.36
C VAL A 52 4.54 1.85 -19.15
N TYR A 53 4.87 0.79 -18.41
CA TYR A 53 4.22 0.49 -17.13
C TYR A 53 4.79 1.38 -16.03
N CYS A 54 3.93 2.19 -15.39
CA CYS A 54 4.28 2.95 -14.20
C CYS A 54 4.33 2.03 -12.95
N PRO A 55 4.94 2.45 -11.84
CA PRO A 55 5.02 1.63 -10.63
C PRO A 55 3.63 1.27 -10.04
N GLY A 56 2.60 2.08 -10.35
CA GLY A 56 1.21 1.85 -9.92
C GLY A 56 0.38 0.99 -10.87
N CYS A 57 0.86 0.61 -12.06
CA CYS A 57 0.09 -0.20 -13.00
C CYS A 57 -0.33 -1.52 -12.35
N GLY A 58 -1.59 -1.93 -12.54
CA GLY A 58 -2.13 -3.14 -11.92
C GLY A 58 -2.39 -3.03 -10.41
N GLY A 59 -2.15 -1.88 -9.77
CA GLY A 59 -2.34 -1.70 -8.31
C GLY A 59 -3.78 -1.91 -7.85
N LEU A 60 -4.77 -1.44 -8.61
CA LEU A 60 -6.19 -1.68 -8.27
C LEU A 60 -6.58 -3.15 -8.41
N ARG A 61 -6.13 -3.82 -9.49
CA ARG A 61 -6.33 -5.26 -9.69
C ARG A 61 -5.63 -6.08 -8.60
N SER A 62 -4.44 -5.66 -8.17
CA SER A 62 -3.72 -6.26 -7.03
C SER A 62 -4.49 -6.08 -5.72
N ALA A 63 -5.01 -4.88 -5.43
CA ALA A 63 -5.86 -4.64 -4.27
C ALA A 63 -7.13 -5.50 -4.29
N TYR A 64 -7.80 -5.61 -5.44
CA TYR A 64 -8.94 -6.50 -5.63
C TYR A 64 -8.59 -7.95 -5.31
N ALA A 65 -7.48 -8.46 -5.86
CA ALA A 65 -7.01 -9.82 -5.58
C ALA A 65 -6.69 -10.04 -4.09
N VAL A 66 -6.07 -9.06 -3.42
CA VAL A 66 -5.84 -9.10 -1.96
C VAL A 66 -7.15 -9.19 -1.17
N VAL A 67 -8.15 -8.39 -1.53
CA VAL A 67 -9.48 -8.41 -0.86
C VAL A 67 -10.15 -9.78 -0.99
N HIS A 68 -9.96 -10.46 -2.13
CA HIS A 68 -10.52 -11.78 -2.40
C HIS A 68 -9.63 -12.94 -1.94
N GLY A 69 -8.46 -12.66 -1.35
CA GLY A 69 -7.55 -13.67 -0.80
C GLY A 69 -6.60 -14.31 -1.81
N ASP A 70 -6.55 -13.83 -3.06
CA ASP A 70 -5.61 -14.32 -4.07
C ASP A 70 -4.30 -13.51 -4.04
N PHE A 71 -3.43 -13.86 -3.09
CA PHE A 71 -2.14 -13.21 -2.93
C PHE A 71 -1.16 -13.54 -4.07
N GLY A 72 -1.33 -14.68 -4.74
CA GLY A 72 -0.50 -15.09 -5.87
C GLY A 72 -0.73 -14.17 -7.06
N ALA A 73 -2.00 -14.00 -7.44
CA ALA A 73 -2.38 -13.02 -8.46
C ALA A 73 -2.02 -11.61 -8.02
N ALA A 74 -2.25 -11.22 -6.75
CA ALA A 74 -1.93 -9.88 -6.28
C ALA A 74 -0.45 -9.51 -6.48
N LEU A 75 0.47 -10.44 -6.19
CA LEU A 75 1.91 -10.25 -6.38
C LEU A 75 2.29 -10.14 -7.86
N GLY A 76 1.71 -10.98 -8.72
CA GLY A 76 1.93 -10.89 -10.17
C GLY A 76 1.40 -9.57 -10.75
N LEU A 77 0.24 -9.11 -10.25
CA LEU A 77 -0.40 -7.88 -10.69
C LEU A 77 0.33 -6.63 -10.24
N ASN A 78 0.86 -6.59 -9.01
CA ASN A 78 1.75 -5.52 -8.53
C ASN A 78 2.45 -5.88 -7.21
N ALA A 79 3.65 -6.46 -7.28
CA ALA A 79 4.43 -6.80 -6.09
C ALA A 79 4.79 -5.59 -5.20
N LEU A 80 5.02 -4.41 -5.81
CA LEU A 80 5.33 -3.18 -5.07
C LEU A 80 4.12 -2.72 -4.24
N ALA A 81 2.91 -2.84 -4.80
CA ALA A 81 1.67 -2.51 -4.10
C ALA A 81 1.46 -3.45 -2.91
N VAL A 82 1.64 -4.77 -3.11
CA VAL A 82 1.56 -5.76 -2.01
C VAL A 82 2.55 -5.46 -0.90
N ALA A 83 3.80 -5.14 -1.24
CA ALA A 83 4.81 -4.73 -0.25
C ALA A 83 4.37 -3.48 0.52
N GLY A 84 3.75 -2.51 -0.17
CA GLY A 84 3.15 -1.33 0.45
C GLY A 84 2.02 -1.67 1.43
N TYR A 85 1.13 -2.61 1.09
CA TYR A 85 0.05 -3.04 1.97
C TYR A 85 0.57 -3.72 3.23
N VAL A 86 1.56 -4.60 3.09
CA VAL A 86 2.23 -5.27 4.22
C VAL A 86 2.93 -4.26 5.11
N PHE A 87 3.68 -3.33 4.51
CA PHE A 87 4.35 -2.26 5.25
C PHE A 87 3.36 -1.39 6.02
N PHE A 88 2.25 -0.99 5.39
CA PHE A 88 1.19 -0.25 6.04
C PHE A 88 0.59 -1.04 7.22
N ALA A 89 0.26 -2.33 7.04
CA ALA A 89 -0.30 -3.16 8.08
C ALA A 89 0.62 -3.24 9.32
N VAL A 90 1.92 -3.45 9.10
CA VAL A 90 2.92 -3.48 10.17
C VAL A 90 3.03 -2.11 10.85
N LEU A 91 3.19 -1.05 10.06
CA LEU A 91 3.37 0.31 10.57
C LEU A 91 2.17 0.77 11.39
N TRP A 92 0.97 0.53 10.87
CA TRP A 92 -0.28 0.85 11.53
C TRP A 92 -0.46 0.04 12.81
N THR A 93 -0.11 -1.25 12.81
CA THR A 93 -0.17 -2.09 14.02
C THR A 93 0.78 -1.57 15.09
N VAL A 94 2.01 -1.21 14.72
CA VAL A 94 2.97 -0.60 15.65
C VAL A 94 2.43 0.74 16.16
N TRP A 95 1.88 1.57 15.29
CA TRP A 95 1.30 2.85 15.68
C TRP A 95 0.15 2.65 16.67
N LEU A 96 -0.85 1.84 16.33
CA LEU A 96 -2.00 1.58 17.19
C LEU A 96 -1.57 0.98 18.53
N THR A 97 -0.67 -0.01 18.53
CA THR A 97 -0.18 -0.63 19.78
C THR A 97 0.59 0.35 20.66
N ARG A 98 1.36 1.27 20.09
CA ARG A 98 2.02 2.34 20.86
C ARG A 98 1.01 3.33 21.42
N THR A 99 0.05 3.77 20.61
CA THR A 99 -1.03 4.65 21.05
C THR A 99 -1.81 4.01 22.20
N LEU A 100 -2.20 2.74 22.09
CA LEU A 100 -2.89 1.99 23.15
C LEU A 100 -2.08 1.85 24.43
N ARG A 101 -0.74 1.85 24.32
CA ARG A 101 0.20 1.84 25.47
C ARG A 101 0.54 3.25 25.98
N GLY A 102 -0.14 4.29 25.51
CA GLY A 102 0.14 5.69 25.89
C GLY A 102 1.54 6.17 25.48
N ARG A 103 2.16 5.52 24.48
CA ARG A 103 3.50 5.87 24.01
C ARG A 103 3.42 6.70 22.73
N PRO A 104 4.25 7.76 22.61
CA PRO A 104 4.32 8.50 21.37
C PRO A 104 4.80 7.57 20.25
N PHE A 105 4.23 7.77 19.07
CA PHE A 105 4.66 7.17 17.82
C PHE A 105 5.18 8.29 16.92
N SER A 106 6.45 8.21 16.55
CA SER A 106 7.06 9.07 15.55
C SER A 106 7.87 8.21 14.59
N LEU A 107 7.70 8.46 13.29
CA LEU A 107 8.61 7.95 12.27
C LEU A 107 9.52 9.11 11.83
N PRO A 108 10.77 9.15 12.29
CA PRO A 108 11.72 10.15 11.79
C PRO A 108 12.15 9.78 10.36
N LEU A 109 11.44 10.31 9.36
CA LEU A 109 11.80 10.15 7.95
C LEU A 109 12.95 11.09 7.59
N ARG A 110 14.16 10.53 7.52
CA ARG A 110 15.36 11.20 7.00
C ARG A 110 15.44 11.14 5.47
N ALA A 111 16.21 12.04 4.87
CA ALA A 111 16.47 12.10 3.42
C ALA A 111 16.87 10.74 2.81
N VAL A 112 17.68 9.94 3.53
CA VAL A 112 18.08 8.60 3.06
C VAL A 112 16.87 7.70 2.78
N HIS A 113 15.82 7.73 3.62
CA HIS A 113 14.63 6.90 3.40
C HIS A 113 13.87 7.32 2.15
N TRP A 114 13.79 8.63 1.88
CA TRP A 114 13.19 9.14 0.64
C TRP A 114 13.97 8.69 -0.58
N TRP A 115 15.31 8.73 -0.53
CA TRP A 115 16.16 8.20 -1.59
C TRP A 115 16.04 6.69 -1.75
N THR A 116 15.91 5.94 -0.64
CA THR A 116 15.67 4.50 -0.69
C THR A 116 14.33 4.18 -1.35
N ILE A 117 13.25 4.85 -0.96
CA ILE A 117 11.92 4.68 -1.58
C ILE A 117 11.99 5.02 -3.08
N ALA A 118 12.59 6.16 -3.44
CA ALA A 118 12.75 6.55 -4.82
C ALA A 118 13.56 5.51 -5.63
N GLY A 119 14.65 5.02 -5.07
CA GLY A 119 15.49 3.98 -5.68
C GLY A 119 14.73 2.66 -5.87
N VAL A 120 13.97 2.21 -4.88
CA VAL A 120 13.14 0.99 -4.97
C VAL A 120 12.05 1.14 -6.03
N VAL A 121 11.34 2.27 -6.04
CA VAL A 121 10.29 2.57 -7.02
C VAL A 121 10.87 2.62 -8.43
N LEU A 122 12.02 3.27 -8.61
CA LEU A 122 12.71 3.35 -9.89
C LEU A 122 13.17 1.97 -10.35
N LEU A 123 13.83 1.20 -9.47
CA LEU A 123 14.29 -0.16 -9.77
C LEU A 123 13.13 -1.06 -10.17
N PHE A 124 12.02 -1.03 -9.42
CA PHE A 124 10.81 -1.79 -9.75
C PHE A 124 10.25 -1.40 -11.12
N THR A 125 10.17 -0.10 -11.39
CA THR A 125 9.70 0.43 -12.68
C THR A 125 10.58 -0.05 -13.82
N VAL A 126 11.90 0.01 -13.66
CA VAL A 126 12.87 -0.46 -14.66
C VAL A 126 12.70 -1.96 -14.88
N VAL A 127 12.81 -2.79 -13.83
CA VAL A 127 12.69 -4.25 -13.94
C VAL A 127 11.41 -4.66 -14.64
N ARG A 128 10.27 -4.05 -14.29
CA ARG A 128 8.96 -4.35 -14.87
C ARG A 128 8.82 -4.02 -16.36
N ASN A 129 9.63 -3.09 -16.88
CA ASN A 129 9.63 -2.72 -18.29
C ASN A 129 10.72 -3.45 -19.12
N LEU A 130 11.59 -4.23 -18.48
CA LEU A 130 12.60 -5.05 -19.17
C LEU A 130 12.08 -6.46 -19.49
N PRO A 131 12.58 -7.12 -20.56
CA PRO A 131 12.06 -8.41 -21.05
C PRO A 131 12.14 -9.56 -20.02
N PHE A 132 13.08 -9.51 -19.09
CA PHE A 132 13.20 -10.49 -17.99
C PHE A 132 12.23 -10.23 -16.82
N GLY A 133 11.59 -9.07 -16.75
CA GLY A 133 10.59 -8.71 -15.74
C GLY A 133 9.16 -8.76 -16.24
N SER A 134 8.92 -9.38 -17.39
CA SER A 134 7.58 -9.62 -17.97
C SER A 134 6.64 -10.37 -17.02
N ALA A 135 7.16 -11.15 -16.07
CA ALA A 135 6.39 -11.77 -14.99
C ALA A 135 5.74 -10.76 -14.02
N LEU A 136 6.21 -9.51 -14.00
CA LEU A 136 5.60 -8.41 -13.26
C LEU A 136 4.71 -7.55 -14.17
N ALA A 137 4.67 -7.76 -15.49
CA ALA A 137 3.76 -7.03 -16.37
C ALA A 137 2.33 -7.60 -16.20
N PRO A 138 1.33 -6.76 -15.89
CA PRO A 138 -0.03 -7.18 -15.55
C PRO A 138 -0.96 -7.28 -16.77
#